data_AF-A0A0U3NUF8-F1
#
_entry.id   AF-A0A0U3NUF8-F1
#
_cell.length_a   1.000
_cell.length_b   1.000
_cell.length_c   1.000
_cell.angle_alpha   90.00
_cell.angle_beta   90.00
_cell.angle_gamma   90.00
#
_symmetry.space_group_name_H-M   'P 1'
#
loop_
_entity.id
_entity.type
_entity.pdbx_description
1 polymer ?
#
loop_
_entity_poly.entity_id
_entity_poly.type
_entity_poly.pdbx_seq_one_letter_code
_entity_poly.pdbx_strand_id
1 'polypeptide(L)'
;MLKMCALISTEFLKSRKSKVIWITFIAFTILPLMGGLFMFVLKHPYFAEKSGLLAAKAQIAGSADWPSYLMLLSQGIAIGGIFVYGFITSWIFGREYTDCTVKDLLSLPFPRAYVPIAKFITVFIWSTLLTIWVIGIGFIVGMVIGLPQWSTNVWQHGLSMLSITFILTILLNPPVAFLACYGRGYLAPLGFIIMTIILSQIVAVIGYGSYFPWAIPAMFSNVSGEGSILELEGLIIIIMTAFIGFAGTLGFWRFADQNR
;
A
#
# COMPACT_ATOMS: atom_id res chain seq x y z
N MET A 1 1.84 4.29 -29.40
CA MET A 1 2.47 4.91 -28.21
C MET A 1 1.74 6.19 -27.77
N LEU A 2 1.60 7.23 -28.61
CA LEU A 2 0.90 8.49 -28.28
C LEU A 2 -0.48 8.33 -27.63
N LYS A 3 -1.30 7.40 -28.15
CA LYS A 3 -2.67 7.13 -27.67
C LYS A 3 -2.71 6.64 -26.22
N MET A 4 -1.75 5.80 -25.81
CA MET A 4 -1.68 5.27 -24.43
C MET A 4 -1.22 6.34 -23.45
N CYS A 5 -0.23 7.16 -23.85
CA CYS A 5 0.25 8.28 -23.05
C CYS A 5 -0.87 9.30 -22.78
N ALA A 6 -1.73 9.57 -23.77
CA ALA A 6 -2.89 10.46 -23.60
C ALA A 6 -3.90 9.90 -22.59
N LEU A 7 -4.16 8.60 -22.62
CA LEU A 7 -5.07 7.93 -21.69
C LEU A 7 -4.53 7.96 -20.26
N ILE A 8 -3.25 7.64 -20.08
CA ILE A 8 -2.56 7.73 -18.78
C ILE A 8 -2.59 9.18 -18.27
N SER A 9 -2.28 10.16 -19.12
CA SER A 9 -2.32 11.57 -18.74
C SER A 9 -3.72 12.01 -18.31
N THR A 10 -4.76 11.49 -18.96
CA THR A 10 -6.16 11.81 -18.63
C THR A 10 -6.53 11.21 -17.27
N GLU A 11 -6.24 9.92 -17.04
CA GLU A 11 -6.47 9.25 -15.75
C GLU A 11 -5.67 9.91 -14.61
N PHE A 12 -4.43 10.29 -14.88
CA PHE A 12 -3.60 11.02 -13.92
C PHE A 12 -4.17 12.42 -13.61
N LEU A 13 -4.66 13.15 -14.61
CA LEU A 13 -5.25 14.47 -14.39
C LEU A 13 -6.57 14.37 -13.58
N LYS A 14 -7.41 13.37 -13.86
CA LYS A 14 -8.65 13.09 -13.11
C LYS A 14 -8.35 12.86 -11.63
N SER A 15 -7.37 12.02 -11.35
CA SER A 15 -6.95 11.68 -9.99
C SER A 15 -6.27 12.86 -9.29
N ARG A 16 -5.40 13.61 -9.98
CA ARG A 16 -4.73 14.80 -9.43
C ARG A 16 -5.69 15.90 -9.00
N LYS A 17 -6.79 16.10 -9.74
CA LYS A 17 -7.82 17.10 -9.39
C LYS A 17 -8.76 16.62 -8.28
N SER A 18 -8.71 15.35 -7.88
CA SER A 18 -9.56 14.79 -6.84
C SER A 18 -9.01 15.09 -5.45
N LYS A 19 -9.84 15.66 -4.57
CA LYS A 19 -9.50 15.84 -3.15
C LYS A 19 -9.25 14.50 -2.45
N VAL A 20 -9.91 13.43 -2.89
CA VAL A 20 -9.82 12.10 -2.29
C VAL A 20 -8.39 11.56 -2.31
N ILE A 21 -7.67 11.75 -3.42
CA ILE A 21 -6.27 11.32 -3.54
C ILE A 21 -5.35 12.13 -2.62
N TRP A 22 -5.58 13.44 -2.46
CA TRP A 22 -4.77 14.24 -1.54
C TRP A 22 -5.04 13.93 -0.07
N ILE A 23 -6.28 13.55 0.28
CA ILE A 23 -6.62 13.07 1.62
C ILE A 23 -5.83 11.80 1.97
N THR A 24 -5.53 10.91 1.01
CA THR A 24 -4.71 9.72 1.30
C THR A 24 -3.28 10.08 1.69
N PHE A 25 -2.71 11.17 1.17
CA PHE A 25 -1.38 11.64 1.61
C PHE A 25 -1.42 12.11 3.07
N ILE A 26 -2.46 12.85 3.45
CA ILE A 26 -2.64 13.30 4.84
C ILE A 26 -2.82 12.09 5.76
N ALA A 27 -3.70 11.15 5.39
CA ALA A 27 -3.95 9.94 6.16
C ALA A 27 -2.68 9.10 6.31
N PHE A 28 -1.88 8.95 5.25
CA PHE A 28 -0.67 8.14 5.32
C PHE A 28 0.52 8.84 5.99
N THR A 29 0.45 10.16 6.17
CA THR A 29 1.41 10.93 7.01
C THR A 29 1.32 10.54 8.48
N ILE A 30 0.19 10.00 8.92
CA ILE A 30 0.02 9.46 10.27
C ILE A 30 1.07 8.37 10.54
N LEU A 31 1.47 7.58 9.54
CA LEU A 31 2.43 6.49 9.73
C LEU A 31 3.81 6.98 10.22
N PRO A 32 4.54 7.86 9.50
CA PRO A 32 5.85 8.32 9.96
C PRO A 32 5.77 9.17 11.24
N LEU A 33 4.67 9.90 11.45
CA LEU A 33 4.44 10.66 12.69
C LEU A 33 4.23 9.76 13.89
N MET A 34 3.37 8.73 13.77
CA MET A 34 3.16 7.75 14.84
C MET A 34 4.43 6.95 15.11
N GLY A 35 5.13 6.51 14.06
CA GLY A 35 6.43 5.85 14.21
C GLY A 35 7.44 6.71 14.94
N GLY A 36 7.51 8.00 14.60
CA GLY A 36 8.39 8.95 15.27
C GLY A 36 8.00 9.15 16.74
N LEU A 37 6.69 9.26 17.02
CA LEU A 37 6.20 9.35 18.39
C LEU A 37 6.60 8.12 19.22
N PHE A 38 6.48 6.90 18.66
CA PHE A 38 6.95 5.68 19.31
C PHE A 38 8.45 5.75 19.65
N MET A 39 9.28 6.17 18.70
CA MET A 39 10.72 6.32 18.92
C MET A 39 11.07 7.39 19.95
N PHE A 40 10.33 8.50 19.95
CA PHE A 40 10.51 9.58 20.92
C PHE A 40 10.19 9.12 22.35
N VAL A 41 9.09 8.37 22.53
CA VAL A 41 8.69 7.78 23.81
C VAL A 41 9.73 6.77 24.30
N LEU A 42 10.24 5.91 23.40
CA LEU A 42 11.30 4.95 23.73
C LEU A 42 12.59 5.61 24.22
N LYS A 43 12.96 6.75 23.62
CA LYS A 43 14.15 7.51 24.00
C LYS A 43 14.01 8.22 25.35
N HIS A 44 12.78 8.46 25.82
CA HIS A 44 12.50 9.21 27.05
C HIS A 44 11.56 8.43 28.00
N PRO A 45 12.07 7.42 28.74
CA PRO A 45 11.26 6.54 29.58
C PRO A 45 10.48 7.24 30.70
N TYR A 46 10.88 8.46 31.10
CA TYR A 46 10.11 9.30 32.04
C TYR A 46 8.71 9.70 31.52
N PHE A 47 8.54 9.83 30.20
CA PHE A 47 7.21 10.00 29.58
C PHE A 47 6.46 8.67 29.44
N ALA A 48 7.18 7.55 29.38
CA ALA A 48 6.60 6.22 29.24
C ALA A 48 5.80 5.82 30.49
N GLU A 49 6.30 6.12 31.69
CA GLU A 49 5.57 5.85 32.95
C GLU A 49 4.21 6.57 33.05
N LYS A 50 4.08 7.76 32.43
CA LYS A 50 2.81 8.51 32.38
C LYS A 50 1.89 8.12 31.22
N SER A 51 2.39 7.38 30.23
CA SER A 51 1.68 7.08 28.98
C SER A 51 1.10 5.66 28.91
N GLY A 52 1.21 4.87 29.99
CA GLY A 52 0.55 3.58 30.20
C GLY A 52 0.69 2.61 29.01
N LEU A 53 -0.36 2.47 28.21
CA LEU A 53 -0.46 1.51 27.09
C LEU A 53 0.57 1.77 25.96
N LEU A 54 1.00 3.02 25.77
CA LEU A 54 2.03 3.39 24.78
C LEU A 54 3.42 2.89 25.22
N ALA A 55 3.72 2.94 26.52
CA ALA A 55 4.99 2.46 27.06
C ALA A 55 5.13 0.94 27.00
N ALA A 56 4.04 0.23 27.33
CA ALA A 56 4.01 -1.23 27.28
C ALA A 56 4.21 -1.77 25.84
N LYS A 57 3.65 -1.11 24.83
CA LYS A 57 3.89 -1.49 23.41
C LYS A 57 5.24 -1.02 22.89
N ALA A 58 5.73 0.12 23.36
CA ALA A 58 7.04 0.65 22.99
C ALA A 58 8.17 -0.28 23.45
N GLN A 59 8.16 -0.76 24.70
CA GLN A 59 9.17 -1.71 25.21
C GLN A 59 9.25 -3.03 24.42
N ILE A 60 8.17 -3.43 23.76
CA ILE A 60 8.12 -4.63 22.89
C ILE A 60 8.67 -4.32 21.49
N ALA A 61 8.72 -3.05 21.07
CA ALA A 61 9.05 -2.63 19.70
C ALA A 61 10.56 -2.47 19.41
N GLY A 62 11.43 -2.66 20.40
CA GLY A 62 12.88 -2.64 20.22
C GLY A 62 13.57 -1.35 20.68
N SER A 63 14.76 -1.08 20.15
CA SER A 63 15.57 0.10 20.46
C SER A 63 15.10 1.35 19.72
N ALA A 64 15.30 2.53 20.33
CA ALA A 64 15.07 3.80 19.65
C ALA A 64 16.26 4.14 18.74
N ASP A 65 16.35 3.48 17.58
CA ASP A 65 17.42 3.68 16.59
C ASP A 65 16.89 3.76 15.14
N TRP A 66 17.77 4.12 14.20
CA TRP A 66 17.42 4.18 12.77
C TRP A 66 16.96 2.85 12.19
N PRO A 67 17.62 1.69 12.43
CA PRO A 67 17.16 0.39 11.96
C PRO A 67 15.73 0.06 12.40
N SER A 68 15.42 0.15 13.70
CA SER A 68 14.08 -0.14 14.22
C SER A 68 13.03 0.83 13.68
N TYR A 69 13.38 2.09 13.46
CA TYR A 69 12.46 3.05 12.84
C TYR A 69 12.14 2.73 11.38
N LEU A 70 13.16 2.36 10.58
CA LEU A 70 12.96 1.98 9.18
C LEU A 70 12.17 0.67 9.06
N MET A 71 12.39 -0.28 9.97
CA MET A 71 11.58 -1.50 10.06
C MET A 71 10.12 -1.18 10.41
N LEU A 72 9.88 -0.30 11.37
CA LEU A 72 8.53 0.13 11.73
C LEU A 72 7.81 0.81 10.55
N LEU A 73 8.50 1.69 9.82
CA LEU A 73 7.96 2.30 8.60
C LEU A 73 7.65 1.24 7.53
N SER A 74 8.52 0.25 7.36
CA SER A 74 8.32 -0.87 6.45
C SER A 74 7.07 -1.68 6.83
N GLN A 75 6.91 -2.04 8.11
CA GLN A 75 5.71 -2.71 8.62
C GLN A 75 4.44 -1.89 8.39
N GLY A 76 4.54 -0.57 8.58
CA GLY A 76 3.46 0.35 8.31
C GLY A 76 3.08 0.44 6.83
N ILE A 77 4.06 0.37 5.93
CA ILE A 77 3.82 0.30 4.48
C ILE A 77 3.21 -1.05 4.10
N ALA A 78 3.65 -2.14 4.73
CA ALA A 78 3.08 -3.46 4.50
C ALA A 78 1.58 -3.48 4.86
N ILE A 79 1.21 -3.08 6.08
CA ILE A 79 -0.16 -3.19 6.58
C ILE A 79 -1.01 -1.99 6.10
N GLY A 80 -0.53 -0.77 6.32
CA GLY A 80 -1.22 0.45 5.96
C GLY A 80 -1.28 0.67 4.44
N GLY A 81 -0.26 0.21 3.70
CA GLY A 81 -0.27 0.28 2.24
C GLY A 81 -1.34 -0.60 1.60
N ILE A 82 -1.65 -1.79 2.16
CA ILE A 82 -2.79 -2.61 1.69
C ILE A 82 -4.08 -1.77 1.73
N PHE A 83 -4.28 -1.04 2.83
CA PHE A 83 -5.45 -0.18 2.97
C PHE A 83 -5.39 1.02 2.02
N VAL A 84 -4.33 1.81 2.08
CA VAL A 84 -4.26 3.10 1.37
C VAL A 84 -4.12 2.92 -0.14
N TYR A 85 -3.24 2.03 -0.60
CA TYR A 85 -3.12 1.75 -2.04
C TYR A 85 -4.37 1.03 -2.56
N GLY A 86 -4.94 0.13 -1.76
CA GLY A 86 -6.22 -0.51 -2.08
C GLY A 86 -7.35 0.52 -2.21
N PHE A 87 -7.41 1.50 -1.31
CA PHE A 87 -8.38 2.59 -1.36
C PHE A 87 -8.22 3.44 -2.62
N ILE A 88 -6.98 3.80 -2.99
CA ILE A 88 -6.69 4.50 -4.26
C ILE A 88 -7.17 3.66 -5.45
N THR A 89 -6.90 2.36 -5.44
CA THR A 89 -7.32 1.43 -6.50
C THR A 89 -8.84 1.34 -6.60
N SER A 90 -9.52 1.18 -5.47
CA SER A 90 -10.98 1.19 -5.35
C SER A 90 -11.56 2.48 -5.90
N TRP A 91 -10.98 3.64 -5.55
CA TRP A 91 -11.43 4.93 -6.06
C TRP A 91 -11.23 5.07 -7.57
N ILE A 92 -10.04 4.75 -8.10
CA ILE A 92 -9.74 4.92 -9.54
C ILE A 92 -10.62 4.03 -10.42
N PHE A 93 -10.89 2.80 -9.99
CA PHE A 93 -11.72 1.85 -10.76
C PHE A 93 -13.21 1.98 -10.47
N GLY A 94 -13.61 2.14 -9.21
CA GLY A 94 -15.01 2.21 -8.78
C GLY A 94 -15.69 3.53 -9.14
N ARG A 95 -14.93 4.60 -9.41
CA ARG A 95 -15.49 5.92 -9.69
C ARG A 95 -16.35 5.97 -10.93
N GLU A 96 -15.85 5.39 -12.02
CA GLU A 96 -16.54 5.48 -13.29
C GLU A 96 -17.92 4.78 -13.22
N TYR A 97 -18.02 3.73 -12.41
CA TYR A 97 -19.29 3.04 -12.14
C TYR A 97 -20.24 3.84 -11.27
N THR A 98 -19.71 4.55 -10.27
CA THR A 98 -20.52 5.36 -9.36
C THR A 98 -21.01 6.64 -10.02
N ASP A 99 -20.18 7.25 -10.86
CA ASP A 99 -20.49 8.48 -11.61
C ASP A 99 -21.23 8.18 -12.93
N CYS A 100 -21.52 6.91 -13.24
CA CYS A 100 -22.17 6.43 -14.47
C CYS A 100 -21.46 6.81 -15.79
N THR A 101 -20.14 7.00 -15.75
CA THR A 101 -19.30 7.42 -16.91
C THR A 101 -18.59 6.26 -17.61
N VAL A 102 -18.78 5.01 -17.18
CA VAL A 102 -18.14 3.82 -17.81
C VAL A 102 -18.48 3.70 -19.29
N LYS A 103 -19.73 3.97 -19.67
CA LYS A 103 -20.20 3.86 -21.06
C LYS A 103 -19.52 4.90 -21.96
N ASP A 104 -19.31 6.11 -21.45
CA ASP A 104 -18.61 7.18 -22.17
C ASP A 104 -17.16 6.78 -22.48
N LEU A 105 -16.48 6.13 -21.52
CA LEU A 105 -15.13 5.61 -21.71
C LEU A 105 -15.07 4.51 -22.78
N LEU A 106 -16.10 3.68 -22.89
CA LEU A 106 -16.19 2.63 -23.90
C LEU A 106 -16.52 3.15 -25.31
N SER A 107 -17.03 4.38 -25.42
CA SER A 107 -17.27 5.04 -26.71
C SER A 107 -15.99 5.57 -27.36
N LEU A 108 -14.89 5.66 -26.60
CA LEU A 108 -13.61 6.15 -27.11
C LEU A 108 -13.02 5.17 -28.14
N PRO A 109 -12.29 5.67 -29.16
CA PRO A 109 -11.74 4.84 -30.23
C PRO A 109 -10.45 4.11 -29.79
N PHE A 110 -10.50 3.40 -28.66
CA PHE A 110 -9.42 2.61 -28.10
C PHE A 110 -9.89 1.19 -27.74
N PRO A 111 -8.99 0.19 -27.77
CA PRO A 111 -9.33 -1.14 -27.27
C PRO A 111 -9.71 -1.07 -25.79
N ARG A 112 -10.79 -1.77 -25.41
CA ARG A 112 -11.34 -1.72 -24.03
C ARG A 112 -10.32 -2.03 -22.94
N ALA A 113 -9.34 -2.88 -23.23
CA ALA A 113 -8.26 -3.25 -22.30
C ALA A 113 -7.26 -2.11 -22.01
N TYR A 114 -7.19 -1.05 -22.83
CA TYR A 114 -6.24 0.04 -22.61
C TYR A 114 -6.63 0.90 -21.39
N VAL A 115 -7.93 1.05 -21.14
CA VAL A 115 -8.47 1.81 -20.00
C VAL A 115 -8.02 1.24 -18.65
N PRO A 116 -8.25 -0.05 -18.33
CA PRO A 116 -7.78 -0.63 -17.08
C PRO A 116 -6.25 -0.61 -16.97
N ILE A 117 -5.49 -0.78 -18.06
CA ILE A 117 -4.02 -0.67 -18.03
C ILE A 117 -3.59 0.76 -17.64
N ALA A 118 -4.20 1.79 -18.22
CA ALA A 118 -3.89 3.18 -17.87
C ALA A 118 -4.25 3.50 -16.41
N LYS A 119 -5.36 2.93 -15.91
CA LYS A 119 -5.75 3.03 -14.50
C LYS A 119 -4.75 2.34 -13.57
N PHE A 120 -4.27 1.14 -13.90
CA PHE A 120 -3.22 0.47 -13.12
C PHE A 120 -1.92 1.26 -13.07
N ILE A 121 -1.49 1.85 -14.19
CA ILE A 121 -0.31 2.73 -14.23
C ILE A 121 -0.53 3.96 -13.34
N THR A 122 -1.73 4.54 -13.37
CA THR A 122 -2.07 5.70 -12.54
C THR A 122 -2.04 5.35 -11.05
N VAL A 123 -2.60 4.19 -10.65
CA VAL A 123 -2.50 3.66 -9.29
C VAL A 123 -1.04 3.50 -8.88
N PHE A 124 -0.21 2.88 -9.73
CA PHE A 124 1.21 2.66 -9.44
C PHE A 124 1.97 3.98 -9.22
N ILE A 125 1.74 4.98 -10.07
CA ILE A 125 2.35 6.32 -9.92
C ILE A 125 1.95 6.95 -8.59
N TRP A 126 0.66 6.97 -8.25
CA TRP A 126 0.19 7.58 -7.00
C TRP A 126 0.71 6.86 -5.76
N SER A 127 0.69 5.52 -5.76
CA SER A 127 1.24 4.74 -4.65
C SER A 127 2.74 4.92 -4.51
N THR A 128 3.49 5.07 -5.62
CA THR A 128 4.92 5.41 -5.59
C THR A 128 5.15 6.78 -4.97
N LEU A 129 4.43 7.81 -5.42
CA LEU A 129 4.53 9.17 -4.87
C LEU A 129 4.21 9.22 -3.38
N LEU A 130 3.18 8.48 -2.96
CA LEU A 130 2.74 8.42 -1.57
C LEU A 130 3.75 7.65 -0.68
N THR A 131 4.45 6.68 -1.24
CA THR A 131 5.56 5.98 -0.56
C THR A 131 6.77 6.90 -0.42
N ILE A 132 7.18 7.58 -1.49
CA ILE A 132 8.25 8.59 -1.45
C ILE A 132 7.94 9.67 -0.42
N TRP A 133 6.68 10.12 -0.35
CA TRP A 133 6.22 11.08 0.63
C TRP A 133 6.41 10.58 2.07
N VAL A 134 6.01 9.34 2.38
CA VAL A 134 6.22 8.74 3.70
C VAL A 134 7.69 8.57 4.03
N ILE A 135 8.52 8.15 3.08
CA ILE A 135 9.96 8.03 3.29
C ILE A 135 10.57 9.41 3.58
N GLY A 136 10.16 10.44 2.84
CA GLY A 136 10.62 11.82 3.03
C GLY A 136 10.24 12.38 4.40
N ILE A 137 8.97 12.25 4.80
CA ILE A 137 8.53 12.68 6.14
C ILE A 137 9.21 11.86 7.23
N GLY A 138 9.28 10.55 7.05
CA GLY A 138 9.92 9.66 8.02
C GLY A 138 11.37 10.06 8.26
N PHE A 139 12.12 10.33 7.18
CA PHE A 139 13.49 10.81 7.27
C PHE A 139 13.61 12.11 8.08
N ILE A 140 12.75 13.11 7.80
CA ILE A 140 12.73 14.38 8.54
C ILE A 140 12.43 14.12 10.03
N VAL A 141 11.44 13.28 10.33
CA VAL A 141 11.05 12.94 11.70
C VAL A 141 12.18 12.24 12.45
N GLY A 142 12.84 11.26 11.83
CA GLY A 142 13.99 10.55 12.42
C GLY A 142 15.17 11.48 12.72
N MET A 143 15.42 12.48 11.86
CA MET A 143 16.41 13.53 12.10
C MET A 143 16.04 14.44 13.27
N VAL A 144 14.79 14.91 13.33
CA VAL A 144 14.31 15.80 14.40
C VAL A 144 14.38 15.13 15.77
N ILE A 145 14.09 13.83 15.85
CA ILE A 145 14.21 13.05 17.10
C ILE A 145 15.68 12.80 17.46
N GLY A 146 16.58 12.83 16.47
CA GLY A 146 18.00 12.53 16.63
C GLY A 146 18.22 11.05 16.95
N LEU A 147 17.78 10.16 16.05
CA LEU A 147 17.95 8.72 16.23
C LEU A 147 19.43 8.29 16.11
N PRO A 148 19.92 7.41 17.01
CA PRO A 148 21.27 6.85 16.97
C PRO A 148 21.43 5.79 15.86
N GLN A 149 22.67 5.36 15.64
CA GLN A 149 23.05 4.35 14.62
C GLN A 149 22.80 4.77 13.16
N TRP A 150 22.86 6.07 12.88
CA TRP A 150 22.86 6.55 11.50
C TRP A 150 24.12 6.07 10.78
N SER A 151 23.93 5.41 9.63
CA SER A 151 25.01 5.16 8.68
C SER A 151 24.43 5.10 7.25
N THR A 152 25.28 5.34 6.26
CA THR A 152 24.92 5.20 4.84
C THR A 152 24.42 3.79 4.53
N ASN A 153 25.02 2.77 5.14
CA ASN A 153 24.61 1.37 4.97
C ASN A 153 23.23 1.09 5.54
N VAL A 154 22.93 1.60 6.75
CA VAL A 154 21.60 1.47 7.38
C VAL A 154 20.53 2.13 6.53
N TRP A 155 20.82 3.31 5.98
CA TRP A 155 19.89 4.02 5.10
C TRP A 155 19.64 3.27 3.78
N GLN A 156 20.70 2.79 3.12
CA GLN A 156 20.57 2.02 1.87
C GLN A 156 19.79 0.72 2.09
N HIS A 157 20.09 0.01 3.17
CA HIS A 157 19.37 -1.20 3.56
C HIS A 157 17.89 -0.90 3.83
N GLY A 158 17.60 0.14 4.62
CA GLY A 158 16.22 0.56 4.90
C GLY A 158 15.45 0.98 3.65
N LEU A 159 16.07 1.75 2.75
CA LEU A 159 15.46 2.10 1.46
C LEU A 159 15.16 0.86 0.61
N SER A 160 16.07 -0.11 0.58
CA SER A 160 15.85 -1.37 -0.15
C SER A 160 14.67 -2.15 0.43
N MET A 161 14.59 -2.26 1.75
CA MET A 161 13.50 -2.92 2.46
C MET A 161 12.16 -2.20 2.18
N LEU A 162 12.10 -0.89 2.36
CA LEU A 162 10.91 -0.08 2.11
C LEU A 162 10.43 -0.21 0.65
N SER A 163 11.37 -0.24 -0.30
CA SER A 163 11.07 -0.38 -1.72
C SER A 163 10.53 -1.77 -2.06
N ILE A 164 11.13 -2.83 -1.51
CA ILE A 164 10.63 -4.21 -1.70
C ILE A 164 9.25 -4.35 -1.07
N THR A 165 9.05 -3.91 0.17
CA THR A 165 7.75 -3.95 0.83
C THR A 165 6.69 -3.19 0.02
N PHE A 166 7.02 -2.01 -0.50
CA PHE A 166 6.14 -1.27 -1.39
C PHE A 166 5.76 -2.08 -2.64
N ILE A 167 6.72 -2.71 -3.31
CA ILE A 167 6.48 -3.54 -4.50
C ILE A 167 5.58 -4.74 -4.17
N LEU A 168 5.87 -5.46 -3.07
CA LEU A 168 5.05 -6.59 -2.65
C LEU A 168 3.61 -6.16 -2.35
N THR A 169 3.43 -5.03 -1.66
CA THR A 169 2.10 -4.53 -1.32
C THR A 169 1.32 -4.04 -2.54
N ILE A 170 1.95 -3.29 -3.46
CA ILE A 170 1.25 -2.76 -4.65
C ILE A 170 0.85 -3.87 -5.63
N LEU A 171 1.62 -4.97 -5.68
CA LEU A 171 1.29 -6.15 -6.48
C LEU A 171 -0.01 -6.84 -6.05
N LEU A 172 -0.47 -6.63 -4.82
CA LEU A 172 -1.71 -7.22 -4.28
C LEU A 172 -2.97 -6.39 -4.56
N ASN A 173 -2.85 -5.23 -5.22
CA ASN A 173 -3.99 -4.39 -5.59
C ASN A 173 -4.84 -4.86 -6.79
N PRO A 174 -4.35 -5.63 -7.79
CA PRO A 174 -5.18 -6.04 -8.92
C PRO A 174 -6.49 -6.76 -8.56
N PRO A 175 -6.56 -7.65 -7.56
CA PRO A 175 -7.84 -8.18 -7.07
C PRO A 175 -8.83 -7.11 -6.59
N VAL A 176 -8.33 -6.04 -5.97
CA VAL A 176 -9.16 -4.89 -5.55
C VAL A 176 -9.77 -4.20 -6.77
N ALA A 177 -8.99 -3.98 -7.83
CA ALA A 177 -9.49 -3.40 -9.08
C ALA A 177 -10.57 -4.26 -9.72
N PHE A 178 -10.38 -5.59 -9.74
CA PHE A 178 -11.38 -6.52 -10.24
C PHE A 178 -12.70 -6.41 -9.46
N LEU A 179 -12.63 -6.40 -8.13
CA LEU A 179 -13.82 -6.27 -7.28
C LEU A 179 -14.49 -4.90 -7.39
N ALA A 180 -13.74 -3.83 -7.65
CA ALA A 180 -14.31 -2.52 -7.97
C ALA A 180 -15.15 -2.57 -9.26
N CYS A 181 -14.66 -3.29 -10.27
CA CYS A 181 -15.37 -3.48 -11.54
C CYS A 181 -16.59 -4.39 -11.36
N TYR A 182 -16.43 -5.53 -10.68
CA TYR A 182 -17.50 -6.49 -10.44
C TYR A 182 -18.61 -5.91 -9.55
N GLY A 183 -18.22 -5.27 -8.45
CA GLY A 183 -19.13 -4.60 -7.51
C GLY A 183 -19.68 -3.27 -8.02
N ARG A 184 -19.19 -2.77 -9.18
CA ARG A 184 -19.62 -1.53 -9.84
C ARG A 184 -19.64 -0.32 -8.90
N GLY A 185 -18.57 -0.14 -8.14
CA GLY A 185 -18.46 0.96 -7.18
C GLY A 185 -17.34 0.77 -6.18
N TYR A 186 -17.32 1.63 -5.16
CA TYR A 186 -16.24 1.66 -4.16
C TYR A 186 -16.43 0.69 -3.00
N LEU A 187 -17.66 0.28 -2.68
CA LEU A 187 -17.95 -0.39 -1.40
C LEU A 187 -17.45 -1.84 -1.36
N ALA A 188 -17.72 -2.63 -2.40
CA ALA A 188 -17.27 -4.02 -2.48
C ALA A 188 -15.74 -4.18 -2.35
N PRO A 189 -14.90 -3.44 -3.11
CA PRO A 189 -13.44 -3.53 -2.94
C PRO A 189 -12.96 -3.03 -1.57
N LEU A 190 -13.63 -2.04 -0.95
CA LEU A 190 -13.27 -1.60 0.41
C LEU A 190 -13.57 -2.67 1.47
N GLY A 191 -14.71 -3.36 1.36
CA GLY A 191 -15.01 -4.51 2.22
C GLY A 191 -13.96 -5.61 2.09
N PHE A 192 -13.52 -5.89 0.86
CA PHE A 192 -12.45 -6.87 0.61
C PHE A 192 -11.10 -6.46 1.22
N ILE A 193 -10.71 -5.19 1.12
CA ILE A 193 -9.49 -4.68 1.76
C ILE A 193 -9.53 -4.89 3.27
N ILE A 194 -10.65 -4.52 3.92
CA ILE A 194 -10.79 -4.68 5.37
C ILE A 194 -10.73 -6.17 5.75
N MET A 195 -11.44 -7.03 5.03
CA MET A 195 -11.43 -8.47 5.26
C MET A 195 -10.03 -9.08 5.12
N THR A 196 -9.30 -8.71 4.07
CA THR A 196 -7.94 -9.23 3.84
C THR A 196 -6.94 -8.76 4.89
N ILE A 197 -7.08 -7.53 5.41
CA ILE A 197 -6.26 -7.05 6.53
C ILE A 197 -6.57 -7.84 7.81
N ILE A 198 -7.84 -8.07 8.14
CA ILE A 198 -8.21 -8.83 9.34
C ILE A 198 -7.70 -10.27 9.23
N LEU A 199 -7.91 -10.91 8.08
CA LEU A 199 -7.44 -12.26 7.82
C LEU A 199 -5.90 -12.35 7.84
N SER A 200 -5.18 -11.33 7.36
CA SER A 200 -3.72 -11.34 7.39
C SER A 200 -3.18 -11.40 8.81
N GLN A 201 -3.81 -10.69 9.75
CA GLN A 201 -3.42 -10.74 11.17
C GLN A 201 -3.73 -12.11 11.79
N ILE A 202 -4.91 -12.66 11.52
CA ILE A 202 -5.32 -13.97 12.06
C ILE A 202 -4.39 -15.07 11.55
N VAL A 203 -4.16 -15.13 10.24
CA VAL A 203 -3.35 -16.17 9.61
C VAL A 203 -1.88 -16.05 9.99
N ALA A 204 -1.36 -14.83 10.15
CA ALA A 204 -0.02 -14.59 10.67
C ALA A 204 0.16 -15.15 12.09
N VAL A 205 -0.82 -14.93 12.98
CA VAL A 205 -0.77 -15.43 14.38
C VAL A 205 -0.85 -16.96 14.46
N ILE A 206 -1.59 -17.62 13.56
CA ILE A 206 -1.70 -19.08 13.52
C ILE A 206 -0.44 -19.74 12.90
N GLY A 207 0.49 -18.94 12.35
CA GLY A 207 1.77 -19.41 11.81
C GLY A 207 1.76 -19.74 10.31
N TYR A 208 0.67 -19.43 9.58
CA TYR A 208 0.55 -19.68 8.14
C TYR A 208 0.70 -18.41 7.29
N GLY A 209 1.27 -17.34 7.83
CA GLY A 209 1.36 -16.05 7.15
C GLY A 209 2.18 -16.06 5.86
N SER A 210 3.13 -16.98 5.69
CA SER A 210 3.90 -17.15 4.44
C SER A 210 3.02 -17.59 3.26
N TYR A 211 1.89 -18.24 3.52
CA TYR A 211 0.97 -18.75 2.49
C TYR A 211 -0.21 -17.82 2.18
N PHE A 212 -0.37 -16.73 2.94
CA PHE A 212 -1.47 -15.79 2.74
C PHE A 212 -0.98 -14.51 2.05
N PRO A 213 -1.42 -14.20 0.81
CA PRO A 213 -0.84 -13.12 0.00
C PRO A 213 -0.69 -11.79 0.74
N TRP A 214 -1.74 -11.38 1.47
CA TRP A 214 -1.80 -10.11 2.20
C TRP A 214 -1.05 -10.09 3.54
N ALA A 215 -0.53 -11.22 4.01
CA ALA A 215 0.36 -11.28 5.18
C ALA A 215 1.85 -11.21 4.78
N ILE A 216 2.20 -11.65 3.58
CA ILE A 216 3.60 -11.77 3.12
C ILE A 216 4.37 -10.43 3.19
N PRO A 217 3.84 -9.27 2.73
CA PRO A 217 4.59 -8.01 2.84
C PRO A 217 4.94 -7.67 4.29
N ALA A 218 4.03 -7.98 5.23
CA ALA A 218 4.20 -7.72 6.66
C ALA A 218 5.16 -8.72 7.33
N MET A 219 5.26 -9.94 6.79
CA MET A 219 6.26 -10.93 7.22
C MET A 219 7.65 -10.57 6.71
N PHE A 220 7.77 -10.06 5.48
CA PHE A 220 9.03 -9.56 4.94
C PHE A 220 9.53 -8.36 5.74
N SER A 221 8.66 -7.44 6.16
CA SER A 221 9.05 -6.25 6.93
C SER A 221 9.28 -6.51 8.43
N ASN A 222 9.16 -7.77 8.88
CA ASN A 222 8.95 -8.08 10.28
C ASN A 222 10.16 -7.80 11.19
N VAL A 223 9.82 -7.50 12.45
CA VAL A 223 10.62 -6.90 13.53
C VAL A 223 11.48 -7.92 14.29
N SER A 224 11.31 -9.23 14.06
CA SER A 224 11.93 -10.31 14.86
C SER A 224 13.35 -10.73 14.46
N GLY A 225 14.07 -9.96 13.63
CA GLY A 225 15.49 -10.20 13.34
C GLY A 225 15.81 -11.18 12.21
N GLU A 226 14.81 -11.90 11.67
CA GLU A 226 14.95 -12.77 10.48
C GLU A 226 14.34 -12.14 9.19
N GLY A 227 13.74 -10.95 9.31
CA GLY A 227 12.89 -10.28 8.32
C GLY A 227 13.60 -9.70 7.08
N SER A 228 14.37 -10.52 6.38
CA SER A 228 14.90 -10.14 5.05
C SER A 228 14.85 -11.27 4.02
N ILE A 229 14.43 -12.46 4.44
CA ILE A 229 14.36 -13.61 3.54
C ILE A 229 12.96 -13.68 2.95
N LEU A 230 12.84 -13.22 1.70
CA LEU A 230 11.64 -13.46 0.91
C LEU A 230 11.68 -14.91 0.42
N GLU A 231 10.82 -15.75 0.97
CA GLU A 231 10.67 -17.12 0.51
C GLU A 231 10.14 -17.15 -0.94
N LEU A 232 10.69 -18.07 -1.75
CA LEU A 232 10.28 -18.24 -3.14
C LEU A 232 8.78 -18.54 -3.25
N GLU A 233 8.25 -19.34 -2.32
CA GLU A 233 6.84 -19.72 -2.26
C GLU A 233 5.94 -18.50 -2.08
N GLY A 234 6.28 -17.61 -1.15
CA GLY A 234 5.57 -16.36 -0.92
C GLY A 234 5.58 -15.44 -2.15
N LEU A 235 6.74 -15.32 -2.83
CA LEU A 235 6.84 -14.55 -4.07
C LEU A 235 5.91 -15.11 -5.16
N ILE A 236 5.90 -16.43 -5.35
CA ILE A 236 5.03 -17.10 -6.34
C ILE A 236 3.56 -16.82 -6.04
N ILE A 237 3.16 -16.91 -4.76
CA ILE A 237 1.78 -16.64 -4.32
C ILE A 237 1.37 -15.19 -4.64
N ILE A 238 2.23 -14.21 -4.36
CA ILE A 238 1.96 -12.80 -4.69
C ILE A 238 1.83 -12.62 -6.20
N ILE A 239 2.76 -13.16 -6.99
CA ILE A 239 2.74 -13.02 -8.46
C ILE A 239 1.47 -13.64 -9.05
N MET A 240 1.09 -14.83 -8.58
CA MET A 240 -0.14 -15.50 -9.01
C MET A 240 -1.38 -14.70 -8.63
N THR A 241 -1.44 -14.17 -7.40
CA THR A 241 -2.54 -13.33 -6.93
C THR A 241 -2.67 -12.05 -7.76
N ALA A 242 -1.54 -11.39 -8.03
CA ALA A 242 -1.46 -10.20 -8.86
C ALA A 242 -1.93 -10.50 -10.29
N PHE A 243 -1.44 -11.59 -10.88
CA PHE A 243 -1.78 -12.01 -12.24
C PHE A 243 -3.27 -12.34 -12.38
N ILE A 244 -3.84 -13.12 -11.46
CA ILE A 244 -5.27 -13.46 -11.46
C ILE A 244 -6.14 -12.20 -11.37
N GLY A 245 -5.81 -11.29 -10.45
CA GLY A 245 -6.53 -10.02 -10.32
C GLY A 245 -6.42 -9.12 -11.56
N PHE A 246 -5.22 -9.03 -12.14
CA PHE A 246 -4.95 -8.24 -13.33
C PHE A 246 -5.67 -8.81 -14.56
N ALA A 247 -5.49 -10.10 -14.83
CA ALA A 247 -6.14 -10.80 -15.94
C ALA A 247 -7.66 -10.79 -15.78
N GLY A 248 -8.18 -10.98 -14.56
CA GLY A 248 -9.61 -10.87 -14.25
C GLY A 248 -10.16 -9.49 -14.56
N THR A 249 -9.43 -8.43 -14.17
CA THR A 249 -9.83 -7.03 -14.47
C THR A 249 -9.85 -6.76 -15.98
N LEU A 250 -8.81 -7.18 -16.72
CA LEU A 250 -8.77 -7.03 -18.17
C LEU A 250 -9.86 -7.84 -18.87
N GLY A 251 -10.08 -9.08 -18.43
CA GLY A 251 -11.13 -9.95 -18.94
C GLY A 251 -12.52 -9.35 -18.73
N PHE A 252 -12.80 -8.82 -17.54
CA PHE A 252 -14.05 -8.13 -17.24
C PHE A 252 -14.28 -6.94 -18.17
N TRP A 253 -13.27 -6.08 -18.36
CA TRP A 253 -13.39 -4.93 -19.27
C TRP A 253 -13.53 -5.32 -20.75
N ARG A 254 -12.95 -6.46 -21.15
CA ARG A 254 -13.02 -6.93 -22.54
C ARG A 254 -14.37 -7.57 -22.87
N PHE A 255 -14.90 -8.41 -21.99
CA PHE A 255 -16.03 -9.30 -22.30
C PHE A 255 -17.33 -8.95 -21.59
N ALA A 256 -17.32 -8.23 -20.47
CA ALA A 256 -18.54 -7.93 -19.75
C ALA A 256 -19.34 -6.80 -20.43
N ASP A 257 -20.64 -7.01 -20.57
CA ASP A 257 -21.58 -5.95 -20.94
C ASP A 257 -21.73 -4.97 -19.77
N GLN A 258 -21.33 -3.72 -20.00
CA GLN A 258 -21.41 -2.65 -19.00
C GLN A 258 -22.84 -2.08 -18.94
N ASN A 259 -23.79 -2.93 -18.56
CA ASN A 259 -25.21 -2.59 -18.45
C ASN A 259 -25.50 -1.98 -17.08
N ARG A 260 -25.06 -0.75 -16.83
CA ARG A 260 -25.64 0.20 -15.86
C ARG A 260 -25.06 1.58 -16.17
#